data_AF-A0A7J9WT59-F1
#
_entry.id   AF-A0A7J9WT59-F1
#
_cell.length_a   1.000
_cell.length_b   1.000
_cell.length_c   1.000
_cell.angle_alpha   90.00
_cell.angle_beta   90.00
_cell.angle_gamma   90.00
#
_symmetry.space_group_name_H-M   'P 1'
#
loop_
_entity.id
_entity.type
_entity.pdbx_description
1 polymer ?
#
loop_
_entity_poly.entity_id
_entity_poly.type
_entity_poly.pdbx_seq_one_letter_code
_entity_poly.pdbx_strand_id
1 'polypeptide(L)'
;MYRHLHPGPQLRLSCRRRPGTHDEVLTIGSRLGPEQTSHVRFGENGKALTLEGEPGSEDGLFVALGHFDAVAVIGHLSYGTAFETPIGRGAKRVPLIAVPNVSTGSDEKTIGALVEAVRVSGAVVLDIHSDAIHERSVFTVTEREDALTGAMVALSQGTRVLDLTMQPGVHPRVGVFDVCPFVPHGDTKMTDAVSAARAVGPLIAERSGMPVYLYGEAALRPATRHLPDLRRGGLAGLRSRAQHGLEPDFGGRIDPRLGVVCVGAREVLIAFNVWIRGDLAIARAIAGRVRESAGGLPGVRSLGLEITPPDICQVSMNLTAPGATGIEAAFEAVEANAGAMGATVLATEIVGLPPGRFWPPPDAKATRLLREPGRSLEEALREAGL
;
A
#
# COMPACT_ATOMS: atom_id res chain seq x y z
N MET A 1 -3.30 -15.97 31.01
CA MET A 1 -2.30 -17.02 31.30
C MET A 1 -1.92 -17.63 29.96
N TYR A 2 -0.71 -17.39 29.46
CA TYR A 2 -0.23 -18.00 28.21
C TYR A 2 0.01 -19.48 28.47
N ARG A 3 -0.65 -20.38 27.72
CA ARG A 3 -0.29 -21.80 27.70
C ARG A 3 0.46 -22.09 26.42
N HIS A 4 1.76 -22.35 26.53
CA HIS A 4 2.53 -22.94 25.46
C HIS A 4 2.13 -24.41 25.35
N LEU A 5 1.52 -24.79 24.22
CA LEU A 5 1.35 -26.19 23.84
C LEU A 5 2.55 -26.55 22.97
N HIS A 6 3.29 -27.60 23.34
CA HIS A 6 4.41 -28.11 22.55
C HIS A 6 3.89 -29.16 21.57
N PRO A 7 3.81 -28.87 20.25
CA PRO A 7 3.57 -29.92 19.28
C PRO A 7 4.91 -30.62 18.99
N GLY A 8 4.86 -31.88 18.58
CA GLY A 8 6.03 -32.57 18.04
C GLY A 8 6.63 -31.81 16.85
N PRO A 9 7.85 -32.18 16.39
CA PRO A 9 8.71 -31.37 15.51
C PRO A 9 8.15 -31.01 14.13
N GLN A 10 6.93 -31.44 13.79
CA GLN A 10 6.29 -31.28 12.47
C GLN A 10 5.02 -30.43 12.47
N LEU A 11 4.53 -29.98 13.63
CA LEU A 11 3.38 -29.07 13.74
C LEU A 11 3.76 -27.83 14.55
N ARG A 12 3.23 -26.66 14.17
CA ARG A 12 3.21 -25.47 15.05
C ARG A 12 1.76 -25.07 15.31
N LEU A 13 1.40 -25.00 16.59
CA LEU A 13 0.08 -24.56 17.06
C LEU A 13 0.25 -23.22 17.78
N SER A 14 -0.53 -22.20 17.39
CA SER A 14 -0.63 -20.96 18.15
C SER A 14 -2.10 -20.62 18.37
N CYS A 15 -2.52 -20.53 19.64
CA CYS A 15 -3.86 -20.09 20.02
C CYS A 15 -3.78 -18.64 20.54
N ARG A 16 -4.58 -17.72 19.97
CA ARG A 16 -4.76 -16.36 20.50
C ARG A 16 -6.17 -16.22 21.06
N ARG A 17 -6.27 -16.02 22.38
CA ARG A 17 -7.55 -15.73 23.05
C ARG A 17 -7.88 -14.24 22.90
N ARG A 18 -9.02 -13.88 22.32
CA ARG A 18 -9.63 -12.56 22.51
C ARG A 18 -10.58 -12.63 23.72
N PRO A 19 -10.56 -11.69 24.68
CA PRO A 19 -11.59 -11.62 25.71
C PRO A 19 -12.89 -11.14 25.07
N GLY A 20 -13.95 -11.97 25.05
CA GLY A 20 -15.33 -11.49 24.92
C GLY A 20 -16.28 -12.16 23.91
N THR A 21 -15.83 -13.09 23.05
CA THR A 21 -16.74 -13.76 22.09
C THR A 21 -16.43 -15.26 22.00
N HIS A 22 -17.46 -16.10 21.93
CA HIS A 22 -17.40 -17.57 21.99
C HIS A 22 -16.77 -18.26 20.76
N ASP A 23 -16.20 -17.50 19.82
CA ASP A 23 -15.58 -18.06 18.63
C ASP A 23 -14.07 -18.25 18.85
N GLU A 24 -13.68 -19.48 19.14
CA GLU A 24 -12.28 -19.90 19.17
C GLU A 24 -11.81 -20.19 17.74
N VAL A 25 -10.89 -19.37 17.21
CA VAL A 25 -10.22 -19.64 15.93
C VAL A 25 -8.87 -20.29 16.22
N LEU A 26 -8.75 -21.58 15.91
CA LEU A 26 -7.52 -22.33 16.03
C LEU A 26 -6.87 -22.49 14.65
N THR A 27 -5.73 -21.84 14.43
CA THR A 27 -4.95 -22.01 13.20
C THR A 27 -3.89 -23.10 13.40
N ILE A 28 -3.95 -24.15 12.58
CA ILE A 28 -2.99 -25.28 12.62
C ILE A 28 -2.18 -25.28 11.34
N GLY A 29 -0.86 -25.09 11.45
CA GLY A 29 0.08 -25.29 10.34
C GLY A 29 0.75 -26.66 10.43
N SER A 30 0.68 -27.43 9.34
CA SER A 30 1.27 -28.77 9.20
C SER A 30 2.24 -28.81 8.00
N ARG A 31 3.31 -29.61 8.11
CA ARG A 31 4.25 -29.90 6.99
C ARG A 31 3.88 -31.15 6.18
N LEU A 32 2.68 -31.69 6.37
CA LEU A 32 2.29 -33.00 5.84
C LEU A 32 1.70 -32.88 4.44
N GLY A 33 1.96 -33.90 3.61
CA GLY A 33 1.40 -34.01 2.26
C GLY A 33 -0.07 -34.47 2.25
N PRO A 34 -0.73 -34.48 1.08
CA PRO A 34 -2.15 -34.80 0.91
C PRO A 34 -2.55 -36.24 1.29
N GLU A 35 -1.58 -37.15 1.50
CA GLU A 35 -1.83 -38.56 1.86
C GLU A 35 -1.44 -38.93 3.30
N GLN A 36 -1.14 -37.96 4.16
CA GLN A 36 -0.69 -38.21 5.53
C GLN A 36 -1.73 -37.81 6.57
N THR A 37 -2.25 -38.78 7.32
CA THR A 37 -3.09 -38.55 8.51
C THR A 37 -2.23 -38.12 9.69
N SER A 38 -2.68 -37.15 10.48
CA SER A 38 -2.00 -36.76 11.72
C SER A 38 -2.93 -36.66 12.91
N HIS A 39 -2.43 -37.10 14.06
CA HIS A 39 -3.17 -37.08 15.33
C HIS A 39 -2.71 -35.89 16.17
N VAL A 40 -3.63 -35.00 16.54
CA VAL A 40 -3.35 -33.86 17.42
C VAL A 40 -4.17 -34.01 18.70
N ARG A 41 -3.50 -34.05 19.86
CA ARG A 41 -4.15 -34.15 21.18
C ARG A 41 -4.32 -32.76 21.79
N PHE A 42 -5.53 -32.43 22.25
CA PHE A 42 -5.84 -31.17 22.94
C PHE A 42 -6.43 -31.45 24.34
N GLY A 43 -5.99 -30.69 25.36
CA GLY A 43 -6.71 -30.54 26.65
C GLY A 43 -6.24 -31.39 27.84
N GLU A 44 -6.54 -30.87 29.05
CA GLU A 44 -6.02 -31.27 30.37
C GLU A 44 -6.35 -32.68 30.87
N ASN A 45 -7.23 -33.43 30.19
CA ASN A 45 -7.67 -34.77 30.62
C ASN A 45 -7.32 -35.88 29.62
N GLY A 46 -6.42 -35.62 28.66
CA GLY A 46 -5.85 -36.69 27.81
C GLY A 46 -6.84 -37.39 26.86
N LYS A 47 -8.04 -36.85 26.62
CA LYS A 47 -8.94 -37.36 25.59
C LYS A 47 -8.41 -36.97 24.20
N ALA A 48 -8.13 -37.96 23.38
CA ALA A 48 -7.69 -37.75 22.00
C ALA A 48 -8.88 -37.34 21.13
N LEU A 49 -8.72 -36.25 20.38
CA LEU A 49 -9.58 -35.91 19.25
C LEU A 49 -8.89 -36.40 17.99
N THR A 50 -9.59 -37.21 17.19
CA THR A 50 -9.10 -37.68 15.90
C THR A 50 -9.59 -36.71 14.82
N LEU A 51 -8.67 -36.15 14.05
CA LEU A 51 -8.98 -35.37 12.86
C LEU A 51 -8.95 -36.32 11.67
N GLU A 52 -10.11 -36.59 11.08
CA GLU A 52 -10.25 -37.38 9.85
C GLU A 52 -10.79 -36.44 8.77
N GLY A 53 -10.16 -36.44 7.59
CA GLY A 53 -10.60 -35.66 6.44
C GLY A 53 -10.19 -36.38 5.17
N GLU A 54 -11.03 -36.33 4.14
CA GLU A 54 -10.70 -36.85 2.82
C GLU A 54 -10.07 -35.74 1.95
N PRO A 55 -9.08 -36.07 1.11
CA PRO A 55 -8.46 -35.09 0.23
C PRO A 55 -9.49 -34.56 -0.78
N GLY A 56 -9.84 -33.27 -0.66
CA GLY A 56 -10.56 -32.54 -1.70
C GLY A 56 -9.57 -32.12 -2.80
N SER A 57 -9.98 -32.23 -4.07
CA SER A 57 -9.14 -31.86 -5.19
C SER A 57 -8.84 -30.35 -5.19
N GLU A 58 -7.53 -30.06 -5.05
CA GLU A 58 -6.80 -28.82 -5.37
C GLU A 58 -6.77 -27.62 -4.41
N ASP A 59 -7.65 -27.46 -3.40
CA ASP A 59 -7.64 -26.20 -2.60
C ASP A 59 -7.70 -26.31 -1.05
N GLY A 60 -7.60 -27.51 -0.47
CA GLY A 60 -7.53 -27.66 0.99
C GLY A 60 -8.23 -28.90 1.57
N LEU A 61 -8.00 -29.16 2.86
CA LEU A 61 -8.73 -30.17 3.63
C LEU A 61 -9.93 -29.52 4.34
N PHE A 62 -11.13 -30.05 4.17
CA PHE A 62 -12.25 -29.78 5.08
C PHE A 62 -12.18 -30.78 6.23
N VAL A 63 -12.04 -30.29 7.46
CA VAL A 63 -12.09 -31.15 8.66
C VAL A 63 -13.31 -30.78 9.49
N ALA A 64 -14.25 -31.72 9.59
CA ALA A 64 -15.36 -31.60 10.52
C ALA A 64 -14.89 -32.04 11.91
N LEU A 65 -14.75 -31.09 12.84
CA LEU A 65 -14.53 -31.40 14.25
C LEU A 65 -15.84 -31.92 14.85
N GLY A 66 -15.90 -33.21 15.15
CA GLY A 66 -17.03 -33.80 15.85
C GLY A 66 -17.21 -33.21 17.25
N HIS A 67 -18.33 -32.49 17.44
CA HIS A 67 -18.95 -32.06 18.70
C HIS A 67 -18.02 -31.70 19.86
N PHE A 68 -17.72 -30.41 19.98
CA PHE A 68 -17.37 -29.79 21.26
C PHE A 68 -18.54 -28.88 21.67
N ASP A 69 -19.27 -29.25 22.72
CA ASP A 69 -20.32 -28.45 23.38
C ASP A 69 -21.20 -27.57 22.45
N ALA A 70 -21.74 -28.17 21.40
CA ALA A 70 -22.70 -27.56 20.47
C ALA A 70 -22.21 -26.32 19.67
N VAL A 71 -20.90 -26.12 19.51
CA VAL A 71 -20.34 -25.08 18.63
C VAL A 71 -19.74 -25.72 17.38
N ALA A 72 -20.20 -25.29 16.20
CA ALA A 72 -19.58 -25.65 14.93
C ALA A 72 -18.30 -24.83 14.73
N VAL A 73 -17.14 -25.49 14.82
CA VAL A 73 -15.84 -24.85 14.55
C VAL A 73 -15.51 -25.07 13.07
N ILE A 74 -15.49 -23.99 12.28
CA ILE A 74 -15.07 -24.02 10.88
C ILE A 74 -13.61 -23.58 10.82
N GLY A 75 -12.71 -24.51 10.50
CA GLY A 75 -11.29 -24.23 10.25
C GLY A 75 -10.96 -24.42 8.77
N HIS A 76 -10.09 -23.56 8.23
CA HIS A 76 -9.56 -23.69 6.87
C HIS A 76 -8.14 -24.25 6.94
N LEU A 77 -7.88 -25.40 6.30
CA LEU A 77 -6.53 -25.96 6.16
C LEU A 77 -6.03 -25.67 4.74
N SER A 78 -5.17 -24.67 4.59
CA SER A 78 -4.52 -24.40 3.31
C SER A 78 -3.34 -25.35 3.10
N TYR A 79 -3.39 -26.19 2.07
CA TYR A 79 -2.19 -26.89 1.59
C TYR A 79 -1.37 -25.92 0.74
N GLY A 80 -0.36 -25.34 1.35
CA GLY A 80 0.77 -24.80 0.61
C GLY A 80 1.89 -25.80 0.71
N THR A 81 2.33 -26.34 -0.42
CA THR A 81 3.68 -26.89 -0.52
C THR A 81 4.62 -25.87 0.14
N ALA A 82 5.45 -26.35 1.06
CA ALA A 82 6.77 -25.78 1.11
C ALA A 82 7.28 -25.86 -0.34
N PHE A 83 7.29 -24.74 -1.05
CA PHE A 83 8.17 -24.60 -2.20
C PHE A 83 9.61 -24.63 -1.66
N GLU A 84 10.03 -25.81 -1.18
CA GLU A 84 11.28 -26.37 -1.65
C GLU A 84 10.93 -27.11 -2.94
N THR A 85 10.65 -26.35 -4.00
CA THR A 85 11.25 -26.76 -5.26
C THR A 85 12.74 -26.97 -4.96
N PRO A 86 13.43 -27.96 -5.53
CA PRO A 86 14.88 -27.89 -5.65
C PRO A 86 15.19 -26.77 -6.64
N ILE A 87 14.84 -25.53 -6.28
CA ILE A 87 15.55 -24.36 -6.74
C ILE A 87 16.89 -24.55 -6.04
N GLY A 88 17.91 -24.92 -6.81
CA GLY A 88 19.27 -24.87 -6.33
C GLY A 88 19.45 -23.57 -5.53
N ARG A 89 20.18 -23.64 -4.42
CA ARG A 89 20.69 -22.47 -3.69
C ARG A 89 20.94 -21.32 -4.69
N GLY A 90 20.02 -20.34 -4.83
CA GLY A 90 20.10 -19.47 -6.01
C GLY A 90 19.01 -18.44 -6.29
N ALA A 91 17.70 -18.74 -6.24
CA ALA A 91 16.69 -17.74 -6.69
C ALA A 91 15.96 -17.06 -5.52
N LYS A 92 16.40 -15.85 -5.15
CA LYS A 92 15.63 -14.92 -4.32
C LYS A 92 14.34 -14.58 -5.06
N ARG A 93 13.16 -14.89 -4.50
CA ARG A 93 11.89 -14.32 -4.98
C ARG A 93 11.98 -12.80 -4.81
N VAL A 94 11.86 -12.04 -5.90
CA VAL A 94 11.94 -10.57 -5.88
C VAL A 94 10.82 -10.02 -4.98
N PRO A 95 11.12 -9.09 -4.06
CA PRO A 95 10.15 -8.65 -3.07
C PRO A 95 9.14 -7.68 -3.72
N LEU A 96 7.88 -7.76 -3.28
CA LEU A 96 6.82 -6.88 -3.76
C LEU A 96 6.97 -5.51 -3.08
N ILE A 97 6.65 -4.43 -3.79
CA ILE A 97 6.71 -3.06 -3.24
C ILE A 97 5.29 -2.59 -2.92
N ALA A 98 5.07 -2.15 -1.67
CA ALA A 98 3.92 -1.35 -1.30
C ALA A 98 4.34 0.11 -1.11
N VAL A 99 3.55 1.06 -1.61
CA VAL A 99 3.86 2.50 -1.51
C VAL A 99 2.75 3.27 -0.77
N PRO A 100 2.46 2.93 0.50
CA PRO A 100 1.31 3.50 1.22
C PRO A 100 1.48 4.99 1.49
N ASN A 101 0.37 5.72 1.50
CA ASN A 101 0.34 7.17 1.75
C ASN A 101 -0.52 7.46 2.98
N VAL A 102 0.05 8.19 3.91
CA VAL A 102 -0.60 8.57 5.16
C VAL A 102 -0.75 10.09 5.19
N SER A 103 -1.92 10.56 5.64
CA SER A 103 -2.24 11.98 5.79
C SER A 103 -1.64 12.55 7.09
N THR A 104 -0.31 12.57 7.18
CA THR A 104 0.51 13.29 8.16
C THR A 104 1.88 13.53 7.54
N GLY A 105 2.47 14.71 7.72
CA GLY A 105 3.78 15.04 7.15
C GLY A 105 4.73 15.76 8.08
N SER A 106 4.22 16.37 9.17
CA SER A 106 5.03 17.13 10.13
C SER A 106 5.20 16.47 11.51
N ASP A 107 4.33 15.51 11.87
CA ASP A 107 4.40 14.85 13.18
C ASP A 107 5.38 13.67 13.15
N GLU A 108 6.67 13.99 13.36
CA GLU A 108 7.77 13.01 13.38
C GLU A 108 7.53 11.87 14.39
N LYS A 109 6.87 12.15 15.52
CA LYS A 109 6.60 11.14 16.55
C LYS A 109 5.57 10.13 16.04
N THR A 110 4.49 10.61 15.43
CA THR A 110 3.48 9.74 14.83
C THR A 110 4.09 8.96 13.66
N ILE A 111 4.82 9.62 12.76
CA ILE A 111 5.49 8.97 11.62
C ILE A 111 6.43 7.87 12.13
N GLY A 112 7.28 8.14 13.12
CA GLY A 112 8.19 7.17 13.71
C GLY A 112 7.47 5.96 14.32
N ALA A 113 6.33 6.17 14.98
CA ALA A 113 5.51 5.08 15.51
C ALA A 113 4.91 4.19 14.40
N LEU A 114 4.50 4.79 13.27
CA LEU A 114 3.99 4.06 12.10
C LEU A 114 5.09 3.23 11.43
N VAL A 115 6.31 3.78 11.32
CA VAL A 115 7.49 3.04 10.82
C VAL A 115 7.76 1.82 11.67
N GLU A 116 7.75 1.98 13.00
CA GLU A 116 8.00 0.87 13.90
C GLU A 116 6.91 -0.20 13.81
N ALA A 117 5.65 0.18 13.67
CA ALA A 117 4.55 -0.77 13.45
C ALA A 117 4.76 -1.63 12.18
N VAL A 118 5.29 -1.04 11.11
CA VAL A 118 5.66 -1.77 9.88
C VAL A 118 6.84 -2.71 10.13
N ARG A 119 7.90 -2.24 10.79
CA ARG A 119 9.11 -3.03 11.06
C ARG A 119 8.84 -4.24 11.97
N VAL A 120 8.05 -4.05 13.04
CA VAL A 120 7.64 -5.15 13.95
C VAL A 120 6.82 -6.22 13.25
N SER A 121 6.17 -5.88 12.13
CA SER A 121 5.44 -6.84 11.30
C SER A 121 6.36 -7.71 10.44
N GLY A 122 7.67 -7.45 10.44
CA GLY A 122 8.69 -8.19 9.69
C GLY A 122 8.94 -7.67 8.28
N ALA A 123 8.35 -6.53 7.90
CA ALA A 123 8.59 -5.90 6.60
C ALA A 123 9.70 -4.83 6.68
N VAL A 124 10.30 -4.54 5.52
CA VAL A 124 11.37 -3.55 5.41
C VAL A 124 10.80 -2.22 4.93
N VAL A 125 11.06 -1.14 5.68
CA VAL A 125 10.80 0.24 5.23
C VAL A 125 12.04 0.76 4.52
N LEU A 126 11.96 0.92 3.20
CA LEU A 126 13.06 1.38 2.34
C LEU A 126 13.20 2.91 2.34
N ASP A 127 12.08 3.60 2.43
CA ASP A 127 12.02 5.07 2.37
C ASP A 127 10.74 5.62 3.00
N ILE A 128 10.83 6.86 3.49
CA ILE A 128 9.69 7.64 3.97
C ILE A 128 9.89 9.08 3.48
N HIS A 129 9.14 9.46 2.46
CA HIS A 129 9.09 10.84 1.98
C HIS A 129 7.99 11.59 2.71
N SER A 130 8.36 12.48 3.64
CA SER A 130 7.40 13.26 4.44
C SER A 130 7.38 14.72 3.99
N ASP A 131 6.19 15.25 3.76
CA ASP A 131 5.99 16.63 3.32
C ASP A 131 5.03 17.35 4.28
N ALA A 132 5.58 18.30 5.04
CA ALA A 132 4.85 19.11 6.01
C ALA A 132 3.88 20.10 5.36
N ILE A 133 4.10 20.53 4.11
CA ILE A 133 3.17 21.43 3.39
C ILE A 133 1.95 20.65 2.92
N HIS A 134 2.16 19.44 2.39
CA HIS A 134 1.08 18.59 1.95
C HIS A 134 0.43 17.78 3.09
N GLU A 135 1.01 17.81 4.30
CA GLU A 135 0.68 16.94 5.43
C GLU A 135 0.51 15.48 4.98
N ARG A 136 1.52 14.98 4.29
CA ARG A 136 1.51 13.66 3.67
C ARG A 136 2.86 12.98 3.78
N SER A 137 2.83 11.72 4.15
CA SER A 137 3.99 10.82 4.17
C SER A 137 3.76 9.68 3.19
N VAL A 138 4.75 9.44 2.33
CA VAL A 138 4.78 8.32 1.38
C VAL A 138 5.82 7.34 1.87
N PHE A 139 5.38 6.17 2.29
CA PHE A 139 6.28 5.10 2.69
C PHE A 139 6.55 4.24 1.46
N THR A 140 7.76 3.69 1.37
CA THR A 140 8.10 2.62 0.44
C THR A 140 8.48 1.41 1.26
N VAL A 141 7.65 0.37 1.21
CA VAL A 141 7.77 -0.84 2.03
C VAL A 141 7.93 -2.03 1.11
N THR A 142 8.82 -2.96 1.48
CA THR A 142 9.01 -4.18 0.73
C THR A 142 9.10 -5.38 1.64
N GLU A 143 8.53 -6.50 1.21
CA GLU A 143 8.80 -7.83 1.74
C GLU A 143 8.11 -8.88 0.84
N ARG A 144 8.19 -10.16 1.23
CA ARG A 144 7.26 -11.21 0.78
C ARG A 144 5.81 -10.86 1.12
N GLU A 145 4.88 -11.38 0.31
CA GLU A 145 3.45 -11.02 0.32
C GLU A 145 2.77 -11.16 1.69
N ASP A 146 3.11 -12.17 2.48
CA ASP A 146 2.53 -12.43 3.80
C ASP A 146 2.93 -11.38 4.85
N ALA A 147 4.23 -11.09 4.96
CA ALA A 147 4.73 -10.06 5.87
C ALA A 147 4.35 -8.65 5.39
N LEU A 148 4.32 -8.41 4.08
CA LEU A 148 3.89 -7.13 3.51
C LEU A 148 2.40 -6.86 3.81
N THR A 149 1.55 -7.90 3.72
CA THR A 149 0.13 -7.83 4.11
C THR A 149 0.00 -7.48 5.60
N GLY A 150 0.73 -8.18 6.47
CA GLY A 150 0.75 -7.89 7.91
C GLY A 150 1.17 -6.45 8.22
N ALA A 151 2.20 -5.96 7.54
CA ALA A 151 2.69 -4.59 7.67
C ALA A 151 1.66 -3.54 7.24
N MET A 152 0.95 -3.73 6.12
CA MET A 152 -0.09 -2.78 5.69
C MET A 152 -1.28 -2.76 6.63
N VAL A 153 -1.65 -3.92 7.23
CA VAL A 153 -2.67 -3.98 8.28
C VAL A 153 -2.19 -3.24 9.54
N ALA A 154 -0.96 -3.47 9.98
CA ALA A 154 -0.39 -2.77 11.14
C ALA A 154 -0.32 -1.25 10.92
N LEU A 155 0.12 -0.82 9.74
CA LEU A 155 0.13 0.58 9.34
C LEU A 155 -1.28 1.17 9.39
N SER A 156 -2.28 0.48 8.81
CA SER A 156 -3.68 0.92 8.85
C SER A 156 -4.21 1.11 10.28
N GLN A 157 -3.85 0.22 11.20
CA GLN A 157 -4.24 0.36 12.61
C GLN A 157 -3.55 1.55 13.26
N GLY A 158 -2.24 1.72 13.01
CA GLY A 158 -1.47 2.83 13.55
C GLY A 158 -2.01 4.19 13.14
N THR A 159 -2.48 4.34 11.89
CA THR A 159 -3.03 5.61 11.39
C THR A 159 -4.33 6.06 12.07
N ARG A 160 -4.99 5.20 12.85
CA ARG A 160 -6.24 5.55 13.56
C ARG A 160 -6.07 6.62 14.63
N VAL A 161 -4.84 6.93 15.02
CA VAL A 161 -4.53 8.05 15.93
C VAL A 161 -4.73 9.42 15.26
N LEU A 162 -4.74 9.45 13.92
CA LEU A 162 -4.93 10.66 13.13
C LEU A 162 -6.42 11.02 13.01
N ASP A 163 -6.69 12.28 12.72
CA ASP A 163 -8.02 12.79 12.43
C ASP A 163 -8.00 13.62 11.14
N LEU A 164 -8.60 13.08 10.08
CA LEU A 164 -8.67 13.70 8.75
C LEU A 164 -9.38 15.06 8.77
N THR A 165 -10.32 15.27 9.70
CA THR A 165 -11.07 16.53 9.81
C THR A 165 -10.21 17.68 10.33
N MET A 166 -9.07 17.37 10.92
CA MET A 166 -8.10 18.33 11.47
C MET A 166 -6.88 18.51 10.56
N GLN A 167 -6.81 17.83 9.41
CA GLN A 167 -5.64 17.86 8.53
C GLN A 167 -5.61 19.15 7.68
N PRO A 168 -4.56 19.99 7.78
CA PRO A 168 -4.48 21.26 7.05
C PRO A 168 -3.91 21.13 5.62
N GLY A 169 -3.36 19.97 5.25
CA GLY A 169 -2.65 19.79 3.98
C GLY A 169 -3.46 20.11 2.73
N VAL A 170 -2.77 20.53 1.66
CA VAL A 170 -3.39 20.92 0.38
C VAL A 170 -3.54 19.77 -0.62
N HIS A 171 -2.89 18.63 -0.38
CA HIS A 171 -2.96 17.48 -1.29
C HIS A 171 -4.33 16.78 -1.22
N PRO A 172 -4.95 16.41 -2.35
CA PRO A 172 -6.20 15.64 -2.36
C PRO A 172 -6.07 14.30 -1.64
N ARG A 173 -6.98 14.04 -0.71
CA ARG A 173 -7.02 12.86 0.17
C ARG A 173 -8.45 12.46 0.51
N VAL A 174 -8.66 11.20 0.83
CA VAL A 174 -9.95 10.63 1.28
C VAL A 174 -9.83 9.79 2.55
N GLY A 175 -8.64 9.62 3.11
CA GLY A 175 -8.43 8.90 4.38
C GLY A 175 -7.16 9.29 5.10
N VAL A 176 -7.09 8.95 6.39
CA VAL A 176 -5.83 9.07 7.17
C VAL A 176 -4.78 8.09 6.66
N PHE A 177 -5.22 6.90 6.26
CA PHE A 177 -4.48 6.02 5.37
C PHE A 177 -5.12 6.12 3.98
N ASP A 178 -4.56 6.96 3.11
CA ASP A 178 -5.24 7.48 1.93
C ASP A 178 -5.19 6.52 0.72
N VAL A 179 -4.00 6.01 0.40
CA VAL A 179 -3.83 5.03 -0.69
C VAL A 179 -2.74 4.03 -0.36
N CYS A 180 -2.93 2.77 -0.78
CA CYS A 180 -2.00 1.66 -0.60
C CYS A 180 -1.83 0.89 -1.91
N PRO A 181 -1.03 1.38 -2.87
CA PRO A 181 -0.66 0.63 -4.06
C PRO A 181 0.36 -0.47 -3.75
N PHE A 182 0.17 -1.61 -4.40
CA PHE A 182 1.18 -2.63 -4.64
C PHE A 182 1.71 -2.45 -6.07
N VAL A 183 3.04 -2.45 -6.21
CA VAL A 183 3.74 -2.18 -7.46
C VAL A 183 4.69 -3.35 -7.74
N PRO A 184 4.53 -4.06 -8.88
CA PRO A 184 5.47 -5.11 -9.25
C PRO A 184 6.86 -4.51 -9.54
N HIS A 185 7.90 -5.23 -9.14
CA HIS A 185 9.30 -4.87 -9.40
C HIS A 185 10.10 -6.13 -9.77
N GLY A 186 11.14 -5.97 -10.61
CA GLY A 186 11.90 -7.09 -11.17
C GLY A 186 10.99 -8.11 -11.86
N ASP A 187 11.07 -9.37 -11.42
CA ASP A 187 10.31 -10.49 -12.00
C ASP A 187 8.91 -10.67 -11.39
N THR A 188 8.52 -9.85 -10.39
CA THR A 188 7.17 -9.90 -9.80
C THR A 188 6.13 -9.48 -10.84
N LYS A 189 5.04 -10.25 -10.96
CA LYS A 189 4.00 -9.98 -11.96
C LYS A 189 2.94 -9.03 -11.42
N MET A 190 2.24 -8.32 -12.31
CA MET A 190 1.07 -7.53 -11.94
C MET A 190 0.00 -8.38 -11.23
N THR A 191 -0.16 -9.64 -11.63
CA THR A 191 -1.08 -10.58 -10.99
C THR A 191 -0.77 -10.78 -9.51
N ASP A 192 0.51 -10.78 -9.12
CA ASP A 192 0.93 -10.93 -7.73
C ASP A 192 0.58 -9.65 -6.93
N ALA A 193 0.78 -8.47 -7.53
CA ALA A 193 0.38 -7.21 -6.93
C ALA A 193 -1.15 -7.09 -6.76
N VAL A 194 -1.93 -7.57 -7.74
CA VAL A 194 -3.40 -7.65 -7.66
C VAL A 194 -3.85 -8.59 -6.54
N SER A 195 -3.24 -9.77 -6.44
CA SER A 195 -3.53 -10.73 -5.38
C SER A 195 -3.27 -10.12 -4.00
N ALA A 196 -2.10 -9.50 -3.79
CA ALA A 196 -1.75 -8.85 -2.54
C ALA A 196 -2.73 -7.72 -2.17
N ALA A 197 -3.09 -6.85 -3.14
CA ALA A 197 -4.04 -5.77 -2.95
C ALA A 197 -5.43 -6.28 -2.53
N ARG A 198 -5.91 -7.36 -3.16
CA ARG A 198 -7.21 -7.96 -2.85
C ARG A 198 -7.18 -8.75 -1.54
N ALA A 199 -6.07 -9.38 -1.18
CA ALA A 199 -5.90 -10.09 0.08
C ALA A 199 -5.88 -9.13 1.29
N VAL A 200 -5.21 -7.98 1.16
CA VAL A 200 -5.06 -7.04 2.28
C VAL A 200 -6.31 -6.17 2.51
N GLY A 201 -7.09 -5.88 1.46
CA GLY A 201 -8.29 -5.04 1.53
C GLY A 201 -9.29 -5.41 2.64
N PRO A 202 -9.81 -6.65 2.69
CA PRO A 202 -10.75 -7.06 3.74
C PRO A 202 -10.12 -7.04 5.14
N LEU A 203 -8.81 -7.34 5.25
CA LEU A 203 -8.09 -7.31 6.53
C LEU A 203 -7.96 -5.89 7.07
N ILE A 204 -7.64 -4.91 6.20
CA ILE A 204 -7.62 -3.49 6.58
C ILE A 204 -9.01 -3.07 7.08
N ALA A 205 -10.07 -3.41 6.34
CA ALA A 205 -11.43 -3.07 6.73
C ALA A 205 -11.82 -3.65 8.09
N GLU A 206 -11.58 -4.95 8.32
CA GLU A 206 -11.86 -5.64 9.58
C GLU A 206 -11.06 -5.06 10.76
N ARG A 207 -9.77 -4.79 10.54
CA ARG A 207 -8.82 -4.52 11.62
C ARG A 207 -8.69 -3.05 11.98
N SER A 208 -8.92 -2.16 11.02
CA SER A 208 -8.85 -0.71 11.22
C SER A 208 -10.22 -0.04 11.29
N GLY A 209 -11.28 -0.69 10.79
CA GLY A 209 -12.61 -0.10 10.66
C GLY A 209 -12.72 0.92 9.53
N MET A 210 -11.68 1.12 8.72
CA MET A 210 -11.69 1.99 7.55
C MET A 210 -12.24 1.22 6.34
N PRO A 211 -13.32 1.70 5.68
CA PRO A 211 -13.78 1.08 4.45
C PRO A 211 -12.71 1.16 3.35
N VAL A 212 -12.70 0.16 2.47
CA VAL A 212 -11.69 0.01 1.42
C VAL A 212 -12.33 0.09 0.04
N TYR A 213 -11.71 0.87 -0.84
CA TYR A 213 -11.97 0.81 -2.28
C TYR A 213 -10.77 0.18 -2.99
N LEU A 214 -11.03 -0.82 -3.82
CA LEU A 214 -10.05 -1.38 -4.72
C LEU A 214 -9.95 -0.53 -5.99
N TYR A 215 -8.73 -0.14 -6.36
CA TYR A 215 -8.46 0.68 -7.55
C TYR A 215 -7.33 0.10 -8.42
N GLY A 216 -7.11 0.71 -9.59
CA GLY A 216 -6.10 0.29 -10.54
C GLY A 216 -6.43 -1.09 -11.12
N GLU A 217 -5.41 -1.92 -11.30
CA GLU A 217 -5.57 -3.29 -11.80
C GLU A 217 -6.26 -4.22 -10.78
N ALA A 218 -6.35 -3.81 -9.51
CA ALA A 218 -7.07 -4.57 -8.48
C ALA A 218 -8.57 -4.26 -8.44
N ALA A 219 -9.03 -3.21 -9.14
CA ALA A 219 -10.42 -2.76 -9.12
C ALA A 219 -11.39 -3.89 -9.49
N LEU A 220 -12.54 -3.95 -8.79
CA LEU A 220 -13.61 -4.91 -9.07
C LEU A 220 -14.64 -4.36 -10.06
N ARG A 221 -14.65 -3.05 -10.27
CA ARG A 221 -15.59 -2.37 -11.18
C ARG A 221 -14.92 -1.19 -11.88
N PRO A 222 -15.33 -0.86 -13.12
CA PRO A 222 -14.71 0.22 -13.89
C PRO A 222 -14.72 1.58 -13.17
N ALA A 223 -15.79 1.88 -12.42
CA ALA A 223 -15.97 3.15 -11.73
C ALA A 223 -14.93 3.44 -10.63
N THR A 224 -14.20 2.44 -10.14
CA THR A 224 -13.16 2.60 -9.10
C THR A 224 -11.75 2.48 -9.65
N ARG A 225 -11.58 2.22 -10.96
CA ARG A 225 -10.27 1.97 -11.57
C ARG A 225 -9.31 3.16 -11.40
N HIS A 226 -9.80 4.39 -11.54
CA HIS A 226 -8.97 5.58 -11.49
C HIS A 226 -9.04 6.25 -10.11
N LEU A 227 -7.91 6.31 -9.42
CA LEU A 227 -7.79 6.98 -8.11
C LEU A 227 -8.28 8.44 -8.10
N PRO A 228 -8.02 9.29 -9.14
CA PRO A 228 -8.57 10.63 -9.18
C PRO A 228 -10.10 10.67 -9.16
N ASP A 229 -10.77 9.66 -9.74
CA ASP A 229 -12.23 9.57 -9.70
C ASP A 229 -12.71 9.31 -8.28
N LEU A 230 -12.05 8.41 -7.54
CA LEU A 230 -12.36 8.17 -6.12
C LEU A 230 -12.13 9.42 -5.27
N ARG A 231 -11.06 10.19 -5.53
CA ARG A 231 -10.72 11.40 -4.78
C ARG A 231 -11.49 12.66 -5.19
N ARG A 232 -12.25 12.62 -6.29
CA ARG A 232 -13.03 13.77 -6.78
C ARG A 232 -13.99 14.27 -5.69
N GLY A 233 -13.89 15.56 -5.35
CA GLY A 233 -14.71 16.18 -4.30
C GLY A 233 -14.29 15.82 -2.88
N GLY A 234 -13.11 15.23 -2.69
CA GLY A 234 -12.60 14.80 -1.38
C GLY A 234 -13.49 13.75 -0.71
N LEU A 235 -13.32 13.58 0.60
CA LEU A 235 -14.10 12.60 1.37
C LEU A 235 -15.61 12.89 1.33
N ALA A 236 -16.02 14.17 1.36
CA ALA A 236 -17.44 14.54 1.28
C ALA A 236 -18.08 14.08 -0.03
N GLY A 237 -17.41 14.32 -1.16
CA GLY A 237 -17.87 13.87 -2.48
C GLY A 237 -17.89 12.36 -2.61
N LEU A 238 -16.91 11.65 -2.04
CA LEU A 238 -16.90 10.18 -2.04
C LEU A 238 -18.01 9.60 -1.16
N ARG A 239 -18.24 10.14 0.04
CA ARG A 239 -19.34 9.72 0.93
C ARG A 239 -20.71 9.88 0.28
N SER A 240 -20.93 10.99 -0.41
CA SER A 240 -22.16 11.21 -1.18
C SER A 240 -22.34 10.14 -2.25
N ARG A 241 -21.32 9.86 -3.07
CA ARG A 241 -21.39 8.82 -4.10
C ARG A 241 -21.55 7.41 -3.52
N ALA A 242 -20.98 7.14 -2.34
CA ALA A 242 -21.15 5.86 -1.65
C ALA A 242 -22.61 5.58 -1.26
N GLN A 243 -23.43 6.61 -1.07
CA GLN A 243 -24.87 6.47 -0.81
C GLN A 243 -25.68 6.26 -2.10
N HIS A 244 -25.06 6.42 -3.28
CA HIS A 244 -25.69 6.40 -4.59
C HIS A 244 -25.04 5.36 -5.51
N GLY A 245 -24.74 4.17 -4.99
CA GLY A 245 -24.28 3.02 -5.79
C GLY A 245 -22.77 2.93 -6.01
N LEU A 246 -21.97 3.67 -5.24
CA LEU A 246 -20.50 3.54 -5.22
C LEU A 246 -20.01 3.13 -3.81
N GLU A 247 -20.61 2.12 -3.20
CA GLU A 247 -20.28 1.60 -1.86
C GLU A 247 -18.85 1.05 -1.79
N PRO A 248 -18.13 1.13 -0.66
CA PRO A 248 -16.81 0.50 -0.52
C PRO A 248 -16.82 -1.00 -0.88
N ASP A 249 -15.71 -1.49 -1.46
CA ASP A 249 -15.58 -2.92 -1.80
C ASP A 249 -15.48 -3.79 -0.52
N PHE A 250 -14.89 -3.25 0.54
CA PHE A 250 -14.87 -3.87 1.87
C PHE A 250 -15.17 -2.87 2.98
N GLY A 251 -15.76 -3.36 4.07
CA GLY A 251 -16.22 -2.52 5.18
C GLY A 251 -17.58 -1.90 4.90
N GLY A 252 -17.90 -0.83 5.62
CA GLY A 252 -19.24 -0.23 5.55
C GLY A 252 -19.21 1.27 5.80
N ARG A 253 -19.67 1.70 6.97
CA ARG A 253 -19.83 3.12 7.31
C ARG A 253 -18.51 3.88 7.22
N ILE A 254 -18.51 4.98 6.47
CA ILE A 254 -17.37 5.88 6.34
C ILE A 254 -17.37 6.88 7.51
N ASP A 255 -16.41 6.73 8.42
CA ASP A 255 -16.13 7.68 9.50
C ASP A 255 -15.42 8.94 8.93
N PRO A 256 -15.94 10.17 9.13
CA PRO A 256 -15.27 11.38 8.67
C PRO A 256 -13.85 11.59 9.20
N ARG A 257 -13.54 11.09 10.40
CA ARG A 257 -12.22 11.23 11.04
C ARG A 257 -11.18 10.32 10.41
N LEU A 258 -11.58 9.11 10.00
CA LEU A 258 -10.64 8.14 9.40
C LEU A 258 -10.67 8.18 7.88
N GLY A 259 -11.85 8.42 7.30
CA GLY A 259 -12.10 8.35 5.87
C GLY A 259 -12.10 6.92 5.34
N VAL A 260 -11.51 6.72 4.16
CA VAL A 260 -11.42 5.43 3.46
C VAL A 260 -9.99 5.17 3.01
N VAL A 261 -9.66 3.90 2.76
CA VAL A 261 -8.38 3.52 2.15
C VAL A 261 -8.60 3.10 0.70
N CYS A 262 -7.85 3.68 -0.24
CA CYS A 262 -7.81 3.18 -1.62
C CYS A 262 -6.67 2.17 -1.79
N VAL A 263 -6.96 0.88 -1.81
CA VAL A 263 -5.96 -0.19 -1.99
C VAL A 263 -5.92 -0.59 -3.45
N GLY A 264 -4.75 -0.80 -4.04
CA GLY A 264 -4.71 -1.13 -5.47
C GLY A 264 -3.43 -1.78 -5.93
N ALA A 265 -3.42 -2.18 -7.20
CA ALA A 265 -2.25 -2.65 -7.91
C ALA A 265 -2.05 -1.77 -9.14
N ARG A 266 -0.81 -1.36 -9.41
CA ARG A 266 -0.52 -0.49 -10.55
C ARG A 266 0.93 -0.61 -11.01
N GLU A 267 1.15 -0.20 -12.25
CA GLU A 267 2.48 0.06 -12.78
C GLU A 267 3.22 1.14 -11.97
N VAL A 268 4.54 1.22 -12.22
CA VAL A 268 5.40 2.27 -11.67
C VAL A 268 4.83 3.66 -12.01
N LEU A 269 4.82 4.53 -11.00
CA LEU A 269 4.41 5.92 -11.10
C LEU A 269 5.48 6.75 -10.41
N ILE A 270 5.91 7.82 -11.07
CA ILE A 270 6.89 8.75 -10.53
C ILE A 270 6.16 10.02 -10.13
N ALA A 271 6.21 10.35 -8.85
CA ALA A 271 5.74 11.64 -8.37
C ALA A 271 6.92 12.62 -8.47
N PHE A 272 6.78 13.58 -9.38
CA PHE A 272 7.82 14.55 -9.72
C PHE A 272 7.23 15.95 -9.66
N ASN A 273 7.81 16.81 -8.84
CA ASN A 273 7.34 18.15 -8.62
C ASN A 273 8.37 19.17 -9.12
N VAL A 274 7.90 20.26 -9.72
CA VAL A 274 8.74 21.40 -10.09
C VAL A 274 8.28 22.63 -9.32
N TRP A 275 9.19 23.21 -8.57
CA TRP A 275 9.00 24.42 -7.79
C TRP A 275 9.27 25.63 -8.66
N ILE A 276 8.35 26.59 -8.66
CA ILE A 276 8.45 27.81 -9.46
C ILE A 276 8.26 29.05 -8.57
N ARG A 277 8.95 30.14 -8.91
CA ARG A 277 8.58 31.48 -8.49
C ARG A 277 7.56 32.01 -9.48
N GLY A 278 6.34 32.21 -9.01
CA GLY A 278 5.17 32.58 -9.78
C GLY A 278 3.90 32.38 -8.96
N ASP A 279 2.82 33.06 -9.33
CA ASP A 279 1.56 32.91 -8.63
C ASP A 279 0.85 31.57 -8.94
N LEU A 280 -0.19 31.29 -8.15
CA LEU A 280 -0.99 30.07 -8.31
C LEU A 280 -1.69 29.98 -9.67
N ALA A 281 -2.01 31.12 -10.30
CA ALA A 281 -2.65 31.14 -11.60
C ALA A 281 -1.68 30.63 -12.68
N ILE A 282 -0.42 31.05 -12.64
CA ILE A 282 0.65 30.55 -13.51
C ILE A 282 0.86 29.05 -13.26
N ALA A 283 1.00 28.62 -12.01
CA ALA A 283 1.20 27.19 -11.70
C ALA A 283 0.05 26.31 -12.22
N ARG A 284 -1.21 26.76 -12.05
CA ARG A 284 -2.39 26.06 -12.59
C ARG A 284 -2.42 26.05 -14.11
N ALA A 285 -2.03 27.15 -14.76
CA ALA A 285 -1.96 27.22 -16.21
C ALA A 285 -0.90 26.26 -16.77
N ILE A 286 0.30 26.22 -16.17
CA ILE A 286 1.36 25.28 -16.55
C ILE A 286 0.89 23.84 -16.32
N ALA A 287 0.33 23.54 -15.14
CA ALA A 287 -0.21 22.22 -14.85
C ALA A 287 -1.26 21.81 -15.90
N GLY A 288 -2.18 22.70 -16.28
CA GLY A 288 -3.15 22.47 -17.33
C GLY A 288 -2.50 22.09 -18.67
N ARG A 289 -1.44 22.79 -19.09
CA ARG A 289 -0.77 22.54 -20.37
C ARG A 289 0.02 21.23 -20.43
N VAL A 290 0.64 20.81 -19.33
CA VAL A 290 1.42 19.56 -19.30
C VAL A 290 0.54 18.32 -19.07
N ARG A 291 -0.72 18.49 -18.65
CA ARG A 291 -1.63 17.40 -18.31
C ARG A 291 -2.17 16.69 -19.53
N GLU A 292 -2.05 15.37 -19.58
CA GLU A 292 -2.58 14.51 -20.65
C GLU A 292 -4.06 14.77 -20.93
N SER A 293 -4.89 14.85 -19.88
CA SER A 293 -6.34 15.06 -20.02
C SER A 293 -6.72 16.41 -20.65
N ALA A 294 -5.77 17.32 -20.83
CA ALA A 294 -5.92 18.61 -21.49
C ALA A 294 -5.09 18.69 -22.80
N GLY A 295 -4.65 17.55 -23.34
CA GLY A 295 -3.84 17.46 -24.56
C GLY A 295 -2.34 17.66 -24.36
N GLY A 296 -1.87 17.59 -23.10
CA GLY A 296 -0.46 17.70 -22.75
C GLY A 296 0.33 16.40 -22.97
N LEU A 297 1.30 16.15 -22.09
CA LEU A 297 2.24 15.04 -22.24
C LEU A 297 1.57 13.68 -21.95
N PRO A 298 1.84 12.63 -22.75
CA PRO A 298 1.29 11.29 -22.51
C PRO A 298 1.64 10.75 -21.13
N GLY A 299 0.65 10.20 -20.42
CA GLY A 299 0.83 9.64 -19.08
C GLY A 299 1.20 10.66 -17.99
N VAL A 300 0.97 11.96 -18.21
CA VAL A 300 1.21 13.00 -17.19
C VAL A 300 -0.09 13.49 -16.59
N ARG A 301 -0.20 13.35 -15.27
CA ARG A 301 -1.20 14.04 -14.45
C ARG A 301 -0.52 15.11 -13.65
N SER A 302 -1.15 16.26 -13.48
CA SER A 302 -0.51 17.40 -12.82
C SER A 302 -1.50 18.19 -11.96
N LEU A 303 -1.00 18.99 -11.02
CA LEU A 303 -1.74 19.98 -10.25
C LEU A 303 -0.85 21.22 -10.04
N GLY A 304 -1.45 22.40 -10.07
CA GLY A 304 -0.80 23.64 -9.63
C GLY A 304 -1.18 23.91 -8.18
N LEU A 305 -0.19 23.91 -7.29
CA LEU A 305 -0.36 24.04 -5.85
C LEU A 305 0.40 25.27 -5.37
N GLU A 306 -0.22 26.05 -4.49
CA GLU A 306 0.42 27.18 -3.83
C GLU A 306 1.21 26.65 -2.64
N ILE A 307 2.45 27.11 -2.50
CA ILE A 307 3.29 26.83 -1.35
C ILE A 307 3.48 28.14 -0.58
N THR A 308 3.73 28.08 0.72
CA THR A 308 4.05 29.29 1.50
C THR A 308 5.56 29.54 1.42
N PRO A 309 6.05 30.77 1.12
CA PRO A 309 5.36 32.07 1.00
C PRO A 309 4.59 32.34 -0.32
N PRO A 310 3.68 33.35 -0.36
CA PRO A 310 2.79 33.66 -1.49
C PRO A 310 3.54 34.26 -2.68
N ASP A 311 4.25 33.40 -3.40
CA ASP A 311 4.95 33.62 -4.68
C ASP A 311 5.74 32.37 -5.10
N ILE A 312 5.78 31.34 -4.25
CA ILE A 312 6.33 30.03 -4.56
C ILE A 312 5.19 29.06 -4.77
N CYS A 313 5.11 28.51 -5.98
CA CYS A 313 4.13 27.48 -6.31
C CYS A 313 4.84 26.22 -6.77
N GLN A 314 4.09 25.13 -6.81
CA GLN A 314 4.53 23.84 -7.29
C GLN A 314 3.65 23.37 -8.44
N VAL A 315 4.29 22.94 -9.53
CA VAL A 315 3.66 22.08 -10.53
C VAL A 315 3.93 20.64 -10.09
N SER A 316 2.99 20.07 -9.35
CA SER A 316 3.08 18.69 -8.89
C SER A 316 2.63 17.75 -10.00
N MET A 317 3.40 16.72 -10.32
CA MET A 317 3.09 15.77 -11.40
C MET A 317 3.20 14.32 -10.94
N ASN A 318 2.30 13.50 -11.47
CA ASN A 318 2.40 12.05 -11.44
C ASN A 318 2.61 11.57 -12.87
N LEU A 319 3.80 11.04 -13.16
CA LEU A 319 4.13 10.37 -14.41
C LEU A 319 3.65 8.92 -14.30
N THR A 320 2.46 8.64 -14.82
CA THR A 320 1.81 7.31 -14.73
C THR A 320 2.27 6.33 -15.81
N ALA A 321 2.97 6.83 -16.84
CA ALA A 321 3.62 6.02 -17.86
C ALA A 321 5.04 6.56 -18.10
N PRO A 322 5.98 6.35 -17.15
CA PRO A 322 7.31 6.96 -17.21
C PRO A 322 8.17 6.49 -18.41
N GLY A 323 7.78 5.41 -19.09
CA GLY A 323 8.38 5.01 -20.37
C GLY A 323 7.91 5.84 -21.58
N ALA A 324 6.75 6.51 -21.48
CA ALA A 324 6.25 7.42 -22.51
C ALA A 324 6.71 8.87 -22.25
N THR A 325 6.64 9.32 -20.99
CA THR A 325 7.14 10.62 -20.56
C THR A 325 8.01 10.47 -19.32
N GLY A 326 9.33 10.65 -19.49
CA GLY A 326 10.30 10.63 -18.39
C GLY A 326 10.39 11.97 -17.63
N ILE A 327 11.21 11.99 -16.58
CA ILE A 327 11.42 13.17 -15.71
C ILE A 327 11.94 14.37 -16.51
N GLU A 328 12.90 14.17 -17.41
CA GLU A 328 13.48 15.26 -18.20
C GLU A 328 12.46 15.93 -19.12
N ALA A 329 11.72 15.14 -19.89
CA ALA A 329 10.67 15.67 -20.77
C ALA A 329 9.58 16.43 -20.01
N ALA A 330 9.17 15.91 -18.84
CA ALA A 330 8.22 16.59 -17.97
C ALA A 330 8.80 17.91 -17.42
N PHE A 331 10.05 17.91 -16.98
CA PHE A 331 10.76 19.09 -16.51
C PHE A 331 10.88 20.16 -17.59
N GLU A 332 11.35 19.80 -18.79
CA GLU A 332 11.54 20.71 -19.91
C GLU A 332 10.22 21.37 -20.33
N ALA A 333 9.12 20.62 -20.35
CA ALA A 333 7.80 21.16 -20.66
C ALA A 333 7.33 22.17 -19.59
N VAL A 334 7.57 21.89 -18.30
CA VAL A 334 7.27 22.85 -17.23
C VAL A 334 8.15 24.09 -17.34
N GLU A 335 9.45 23.92 -17.56
CA GLU A 335 10.40 25.02 -17.68
C GLU A 335 10.08 25.94 -18.85
N ALA A 336 9.78 25.38 -20.03
CA ALA A 336 9.40 26.16 -21.21
C ALA A 336 8.12 26.97 -20.97
N ASN A 337 7.11 26.38 -20.33
CA ASN A 337 5.88 27.09 -20.00
C ASN A 337 6.07 28.14 -18.91
N ALA A 338 6.91 27.87 -17.90
CA ALA A 338 7.26 28.83 -16.87
C ALA A 338 7.94 30.07 -17.49
N GLY A 339 8.97 29.86 -18.33
CA GLY A 339 9.66 30.94 -19.03
C GLY A 339 8.72 31.76 -19.93
N ALA A 340 7.82 31.12 -20.67
CA ALA A 340 6.83 31.80 -21.51
C ALA A 340 5.80 32.62 -20.72
N MET A 341 5.62 32.34 -19.42
CA MET A 341 4.69 33.02 -18.53
C MET A 341 5.39 33.96 -17.52
N GLY A 342 6.70 34.18 -17.67
CA GLY A 342 7.47 35.04 -16.76
C GLY A 342 7.73 34.43 -15.38
N ALA A 343 7.50 33.13 -15.19
CA ALA A 343 7.85 32.41 -13.97
C ALA A 343 9.25 31.80 -14.08
N THR A 344 9.89 31.57 -12.92
CA THR A 344 11.24 31.00 -12.85
C THR A 344 11.19 29.65 -12.14
N VAL A 345 11.80 28.61 -12.72
CA VAL A 345 12.00 27.34 -12.02
C VAL A 345 13.05 27.53 -10.92
N LEU A 346 12.70 27.12 -9.70
CA LEU A 346 13.54 27.24 -8.52
C LEU A 346 14.22 25.92 -8.18
N ALA A 347 13.46 24.83 -8.23
CA ALA A 347 13.93 23.52 -7.80
C ALA A 347 13.03 22.40 -8.33
N THR A 348 13.47 21.17 -8.17
CA THR A 348 12.73 19.95 -8.48
C THR A 348 12.71 19.03 -7.27
N GLU A 349 11.76 18.09 -7.25
CA GLU A 349 11.63 17.12 -6.18
C GLU A 349 11.07 15.82 -6.78
N ILE A 350 11.71 14.71 -6.42
CA ILE A 350 11.22 13.36 -6.69
C ILE A 350 10.70 12.83 -5.36
N VAL A 351 9.44 12.41 -5.32
CA VAL A 351 8.80 11.87 -4.12
C VAL A 351 8.92 10.35 -4.11
N GLY A 352 9.57 9.81 -3.08
CA GLY A 352 9.79 8.38 -2.91
C GLY A 352 10.91 7.81 -3.79
N LEU A 353 10.84 6.50 -4.07
CA LEU A 353 11.90 5.76 -4.76
C LEU A 353 11.49 5.32 -6.17
N PRO A 354 11.69 6.13 -7.23
CA PRO A 354 11.50 5.64 -8.58
C PRO A 354 12.61 4.63 -8.95
N PRO A 355 12.31 3.63 -9.81
CA PRO A 355 13.31 2.74 -10.36
C PRO A 355 14.43 3.51 -11.09
N GLY A 356 15.67 3.05 -10.93
CA GLY A 356 16.89 3.67 -11.46
C GLY A 356 16.84 3.93 -12.96
N ARG A 357 16.19 3.06 -13.73
CA ARG A 357 16.01 3.25 -15.19
C ARG A 357 15.22 4.50 -15.58
N PHE A 358 14.46 5.08 -14.66
CA PHE A 358 13.68 6.30 -14.90
C PHE A 358 14.31 7.53 -14.25
N TRP A 359 15.45 7.39 -13.58
CA TRP A 359 16.18 8.52 -13.06
C TRP A 359 16.73 9.38 -14.20
N PRO A 360 16.67 10.72 -14.07
CA PRO A 360 17.32 11.60 -15.02
C PRO A 360 18.86 11.45 -14.92
N PRO A 361 19.61 11.70 -16.01
CA PRO A 361 21.07 11.74 -15.99
C PRO A 361 21.62 12.68 -14.91
N PRO A 362 22.79 12.39 -14.31
CA PRO A 362 23.37 13.22 -13.26
C PRO A 362 23.60 14.69 -13.65
N ASP A 363 23.88 14.96 -14.93
CA ASP A 363 24.11 16.29 -15.50
C ASP A 363 22.84 16.97 -16.03
N ALA A 364 21.71 16.26 -16.07
CA ALA A 364 20.43 16.84 -16.45
C ALA A 364 20.05 17.99 -15.50
N LYS A 365 19.40 19.02 -16.05
CA LYS A 365 18.99 20.20 -15.27
C LYS A 365 17.97 19.82 -14.19
N ALA A 366 17.07 18.89 -14.50
CA ALA A 366 16.11 18.34 -13.55
C ALA A 366 16.79 17.72 -12.32
N THR A 367 17.96 17.08 -12.49
CA THR A 367 18.76 16.49 -11.41
C THR A 367 19.51 17.55 -10.62
N ARG A 368 20.16 18.50 -11.32
CA ARG A 368 20.92 19.59 -10.69
C ARG A 368 20.06 20.52 -9.82
N LEU A 369 18.77 20.56 -10.08
CA LEU A 369 17.80 21.37 -9.34
C LEU A 369 17.08 20.60 -8.22
N LEU A 370 17.42 19.33 -7.97
CA LEU A 370 16.81 18.56 -6.89
C LEU A 370 17.04 19.26 -5.55
N ARG A 371 15.94 19.47 -4.82
CA ARG A 371 15.97 20.09 -3.49
C ARG A 371 16.75 19.25 -2.48
N GLU A 372 16.65 17.94 -2.62
CA GLU A 372 17.32 16.97 -1.77
C GLU A 372 17.92 15.87 -2.65
N PRO A 373 19.09 15.33 -2.30
CA PRO A 373 19.59 14.13 -2.94
C PRO A 373 18.56 13.01 -2.80
N GLY A 374 18.22 12.34 -3.89
CA GLY A 374 17.41 11.13 -3.81
C GLY A 374 18.22 9.90 -4.23
N ARG A 375 17.56 8.75 -4.21
CA ARG A 375 18.14 7.48 -4.63
C ARG A 375 17.10 6.61 -5.33
N SER A 376 17.58 5.68 -6.12
CA SER A 376 16.75 4.70 -6.80
C SER A 376 16.21 3.62 -5.86
N LEU A 377 15.13 2.98 -6.29
CA LEU A 377 14.61 1.80 -5.61
C LEU A 377 15.67 0.70 -5.48
N GLU A 378 16.45 0.47 -6.54
CA GLU A 378 17.51 -0.55 -6.59
C GLU A 378 18.67 -0.25 -5.64
N GLU A 379 19.01 1.03 -5.40
CA GLU A 379 19.97 1.43 -4.38
C GLU A 379 19.43 1.17 -2.98
N ALA A 380 18.18 1.57 -2.70
CA ALA A 380 17.56 1.33 -1.40
C ALA A 380 17.42 -0.17 -1.07
N LEU A 381 17.07 -0.99 -2.06
CA LEU A 381 17.03 -2.45 -1.91
C LEU A 381 18.41 -3.02 -1.57
N ARG A 382 19.46 -2.58 -2.27
CA ARG A 382 20.84 -3.01 -2.04
C ARG A 382 21.34 -2.64 -0.64
N GLU A 383 21.04 -1.44 -0.18
CA GLU A 383 21.36 -0.98 1.18
C GLU A 383 20.62 -1.80 2.25
N ALA A 384 19.41 -2.25 1.95
CA ALA A 384 18.65 -3.16 2.81
C ALA A 384 19.11 -4.63 2.73
N GLY A 385 20.09 -4.97 1.89
CA GLY A 385 20.61 -6.33 1.70
C GLY A 385 19.72 -7.25 0.85
N LEU A 386 18.79 -6.66 0.09
CA LEU A 386 17.80 -7.38 -0.73
C LEU A 386 18.27 -7.65 -2.14
#